data_AF-A0A250FLV8-F1
#
_entry.id   AF-A0A250FLV8-F1
#
_cell.length_a   1.000
_cell.length_b   1.000
_cell.length_c   1.000
_cell.angle_alpha   90.00
_cell.angle_beta   90.00
_cell.angle_gamma   90.00
#
_symmetry.space_group_name_H-M   'P 1'
#
loop_
_entity.id
_entity.type
_entity.pdbx_description
1 polymer ?
#
loop_
_entity_poly.entity_id
_entity_poly.type
_entity_poly.pdbx_seq_one_letter_code
_entity_poly.pdbx_strand_id
1 'polypeptide(L)'
;MKLTTLLEIKGIDPLPLQNFKPYGGVILMDDNEREVTLQWIRQCNLGFELLPLFSNQESDCVAIYTSGFLKGKVTIVRHDEAVFAPQFKSLDSFLKTYEKAAKQTDFYDWEDIEEEDYPITEENQAEPIVLQECWQHIKAADFISDIQKETIQTMAIWLTPPSELDTLLPFVQKEFALKENMSVVAYAIDTLGIIHQYAPAKPLITELLKTRRFANYYRRNELYHGEFELKETLIGKVWNSFLMVITIPFMLLSLLFVELTNRFRKKK
;
A
#
# COMPACT_ATOMS: atom_id res chain seq x y z
N MET A 1 6.88 -28.82 -10.72
CA MET A 1 5.65 -29.55 -10.29
C MET A 1 4.46 -28.68 -10.67
N LYS A 2 3.33 -29.22 -11.17
CA LYS A 2 2.20 -28.35 -11.58
C LYS A 2 1.73 -27.50 -10.39
N LEU A 3 1.51 -26.20 -10.61
CA LEU A 3 1.12 -25.24 -9.56
C LEU A 3 -0.16 -25.65 -8.82
N THR A 4 -1.12 -26.23 -9.54
CA THR A 4 -2.35 -26.78 -8.95
C THR A 4 -2.04 -27.86 -7.91
N THR A 5 -1.08 -28.74 -8.19
CA THR A 5 -0.62 -29.78 -7.25
C THR A 5 0.09 -29.18 -6.04
N LEU A 6 0.85 -28.08 -6.21
CA LEU A 6 1.46 -27.36 -5.10
C LEU A 6 0.40 -26.81 -4.13
N LEU A 7 -0.68 -26.21 -4.66
CA LEU A 7 -1.78 -25.70 -3.85
C LEU A 7 -2.53 -26.82 -3.13
N GLU A 8 -2.85 -27.92 -3.82
CA GLU A 8 -3.52 -29.09 -3.23
C GLU A 8 -2.73 -29.65 -2.05
N ILE A 9 -1.40 -29.81 -2.21
CA ILE A 9 -0.51 -30.29 -1.12
C ILE A 9 -0.53 -29.34 0.08
N LYS A 10 -0.65 -28.03 -0.17
CA LYS A 10 -0.79 -27.01 0.89
C LYS A 10 -2.23 -26.90 1.41
N GLY A 11 -3.19 -27.69 0.90
CA GLY A 11 -4.59 -27.65 1.32
C GLY A 11 -5.29 -26.35 0.92
N ILE A 12 -4.92 -25.79 -0.23
CA ILE A 12 -5.57 -24.62 -0.86
C ILE A 12 -6.29 -25.12 -2.11
N ASP A 13 -7.53 -24.66 -2.30
CA ASP A 13 -8.33 -25.04 -3.47
C ASP A 13 -7.68 -24.55 -4.78
N PRO A 14 -7.26 -25.45 -5.69
CA PRO A 14 -6.68 -25.07 -6.97
C PRO A 14 -7.73 -24.70 -8.02
N LEU A 15 -9.01 -24.98 -7.79
CA LEU A 15 -10.09 -24.81 -8.78
C LEU A 15 -10.14 -23.40 -9.38
N PRO A 16 -9.94 -22.30 -8.60
CA PRO A 16 -9.90 -20.95 -9.16
C PRO A 16 -8.82 -20.78 -10.24
N LEU A 17 -7.65 -21.41 -10.09
CA LEU A 17 -6.58 -21.35 -11.10
C LEU A 17 -6.82 -22.21 -12.32
N GLN A 18 -7.50 -23.36 -12.18
CA GLN A 18 -7.71 -24.28 -13.30
C GLN A 18 -8.51 -23.64 -14.43
N ASN A 19 -9.42 -22.73 -14.08
CA ASN A 19 -10.28 -22.04 -15.02
C ASN A 19 -9.74 -20.68 -15.46
N PHE A 20 -8.67 -20.20 -14.81
CA PHE A 20 -8.13 -18.88 -15.04
C PHE A 20 -7.21 -18.83 -16.26
N LYS A 21 -7.42 -17.83 -17.11
CA LYS A 21 -6.55 -17.52 -18.24
C LYS A 21 -6.03 -16.09 -18.05
N PRO A 22 -4.73 -15.90 -17.76
CA PRO A 22 -4.19 -14.57 -17.55
C PRO A 22 -4.17 -13.76 -18.86
N TYR A 23 -4.29 -12.42 -18.74
CA TYR A 23 -4.23 -11.46 -19.85
C TYR A 23 -3.61 -10.13 -19.36
N GLY A 24 -3.54 -9.07 -20.17
CA GLY A 24 -3.07 -7.77 -19.70
C GLY A 24 -1.68 -7.75 -19.03
N GLY A 25 -0.68 -8.44 -19.59
CA GLY A 25 0.70 -8.42 -19.07
C GLY A 25 0.99 -9.36 -17.90
N VAL A 26 -0.05 -9.94 -17.29
CA VAL A 26 0.08 -10.93 -16.22
C VAL A 26 0.43 -12.29 -16.78
N ILE A 27 1.36 -12.98 -16.14
CA ILE A 27 1.67 -14.38 -16.46
C ILE A 27 1.64 -15.26 -15.22
N LEU A 28 1.31 -16.53 -15.44
CA LEU A 28 1.54 -17.56 -14.43
C LEU A 28 3.04 -17.77 -14.32
N MET A 29 3.57 -17.59 -13.12
CA MET A 29 5.00 -17.67 -12.85
C MET A 29 5.53 -19.08 -13.10
N ASP A 30 6.64 -19.21 -13.81
CA ASP A 30 7.28 -20.51 -14.06
C ASP A 30 8.07 -21.03 -12.84
N ASP A 31 8.58 -22.26 -12.91
CA ASP A 31 9.28 -22.89 -11.77
C ASP A 31 10.62 -22.19 -11.43
N ASN A 32 11.32 -21.61 -12.40
CA ASN A 32 12.61 -20.93 -12.18
C ASN A 32 12.41 -19.54 -11.58
N GLU A 33 11.51 -18.75 -12.18
CA GLU A 33 11.14 -17.42 -11.68
C GLU A 33 10.63 -17.53 -10.23
N ARG A 34 9.76 -18.51 -9.96
CA ARG A 34 9.24 -18.75 -8.61
C ARG A 34 10.31 -19.06 -7.59
N GLU A 35 11.32 -19.87 -7.94
CA GLU A 35 12.41 -20.15 -6.99
C GLU A 35 13.23 -18.89 -6.69
N VAL A 36 13.49 -18.04 -7.69
CA VAL A 36 14.19 -16.76 -7.49
C VAL A 36 13.37 -15.83 -6.59
N THR A 37 12.07 -15.66 -6.87
CA THR A 37 11.17 -14.85 -6.04
C THR A 37 11.08 -15.40 -4.62
N LEU A 38 10.99 -16.72 -4.44
CA LEU A 38 10.98 -17.35 -3.12
C LEU A 38 12.29 -17.11 -2.36
N GLN A 39 13.44 -17.12 -3.03
CA GLN A 39 14.72 -16.81 -2.40
C GLN A 39 14.77 -15.37 -1.88
N TRP A 40 14.23 -14.41 -2.65
CA TRP A 40 14.09 -13.03 -2.21
C TRP A 40 13.12 -12.89 -1.03
N ILE A 41 11.91 -13.45 -1.11
CA ILE A 41 10.91 -13.41 -0.01
C ILE A 41 11.49 -13.99 1.29
N ARG A 42 12.28 -15.08 1.20
CA ARG A 42 12.94 -15.67 2.37
C ARG A 42 13.91 -14.70 3.06
N GLN A 43 14.55 -13.80 2.31
CA GLN A 43 15.46 -12.78 2.87
C GLN A 43 14.71 -11.71 3.67
N CYS A 44 13.43 -11.48 3.38
CA CYS A 44 12.57 -10.56 4.13
C CYS A 44 12.23 -11.06 5.55
N ASN A 45 12.52 -12.33 5.88
CA ASN A 45 12.27 -12.93 7.19
C ASN A 45 10.81 -12.73 7.69
N LEU A 46 9.84 -12.93 6.81
CA LEU A 46 8.42 -12.68 7.07
C LEU A 46 7.81 -13.58 8.15
N GLY A 47 8.38 -14.78 8.37
CA GLY A 47 7.84 -15.77 9.32
C GLY A 47 6.58 -16.49 8.85
N PHE A 48 6.12 -16.19 7.63
CA PHE A 48 5.03 -16.88 6.93
C PHE A 48 5.55 -17.49 5.63
N GLU A 49 5.01 -18.64 5.24
CA GLU A 49 5.33 -19.24 3.94
C GLU A 49 4.40 -18.69 2.87
N LEU A 50 4.97 -18.05 1.85
CA LEU A 50 4.28 -17.59 0.66
C LEU A 50 4.58 -18.50 -0.52
N LEU A 51 3.61 -18.63 -1.43
CA LEU A 51 3.79 -19.24 -2.73
C LEU A 51 3.46 -18.18 -3.82
N PRO A 52 4.47 -17.65 -4.53
CA PRO A 52 4.24 -16.78 -5.67
C PRO A 52 3.51 -17.53 -6.80
N LEU A 53 2.48 -16.89 -7.34
CA LEU A 53 1.58 -17.45 -8.35
C LEU A 53 1.71 -16.72 -9.69
N PHE A 54 1.68 -15.40 -9.65
CA PHE A 54 1.67 -14.55 -10.84
C PHE A 54 2.79 -13.52 -10.80
N SER A 55 3.23 -13.12 -11.99
CA SER A 55 4.22 -12.07 -12.24
C SER A 55 3.64 -11.07 -13.23
N ASN A 56 3.99 -9.79 -13.10
CA ASN A 56 3.79 -8.80 -14.16
C ASN A 56 4.95 -8.77 -15.18
N GLN A 57 5.87 -9.74 -15.10
CA GLN A 57 7.12 -9.80 -15.87
C GLN A 57 8.16 -8.74 -15.50
N GLU A 58 7.93 -8.02 -14.41
CA GLU A 58 8.91 -7.14 -13.77
C GLU A 58 9.33 -7.73 -12.42
N SER A 59 9.36 -6.94 -11.35
CA SER A 59 9.76 -7.38 -10.02
C SER A 59 8.58 -7.78 -9.13
N ASP A 60 7.35 -7.43 -9.51
CA ASP A 60 6.18 -7.56 -8.66
C ASP A 60 5.48 -8.90 -8.87
N CYS A 61 4.94 -9.43 -7.79
CA CYS A 61 4.28 -10.73 -7.83
C CYS A 61 3.03 -10.80 -6.97
N VAL A 62 2.13 -11.70 -7.37
CA VAL A 62 1.00 -12.08 -6.55
C VAL A 62 1.35 -13.38 -5.84
N ALA A 63 1.25 -13.41 -4.52
CA ALA A 63 1.59 -14.57 -3.72
C ALA A 63 0.45 -14.95 -2.77
N ILE A 64 0.32 -16.24 -2.50
CA ILE A 64 -0.65 -16.79 -1.55
C ILE A 64 0.05 -17.30 -0.29
N TYR A 65 -0.51 -16.99 0.86
CA TYR A 65 -0.07 -17.53 2.15
C TYR A 65 -0.40 -19.02 2.22
N THR A 66 0.59 -19.86 2.50
CA THR A 66 0.46 -21.32 2.55
C THR A 66 0.56 -21.90 3.96
N SER A 67 0.92 -21.07 4.95
CA SER A 67 1.05 -21.45 6.35
C SER A 67 0.57 -20.33 7.28
N GLY A 68 0.49 -20.64 8.58
CA GLY A 68 0.08 -19.69 9.63
C GLY A 68 -1.40 -19.31 9.59
N PHE A 69 -1.78 -18.34 10.41
CA PHE A 69 -3.16 -17.86 10.52
C PHE A 69 -3.62 -17.02 9.31
N LEU A 70 -2.69 -16.60 8.44
CA LEU A 70 -2.98 -15.92 7.17
C LEU A 70 -3.16 -16.88 5.99
N LYS A 71 -3.06 -18.20 6.20
CA LYS A 71 -3.15 -19.21 5.15
C LYS A 71 -4.40 -19.01 4.26
N GLY A 72 -4.19 -19.08 2.94
CA GLY A 72 -5.21 -18.94 1.91
C GLY A 72 -5.43 -17.51 1.43
N LYS A 73 -4.94 -16.50 2.18
CA LYS A 73 -5.01 -15.09 1.78
C LYS A 73 -3.97 -14.76 0.72
N VAL A 74 -4.27 -13.77 -0.11
CA VAL A 74 -3.45 -13.38 -1.25
C VAL A 74 -2.96 -11.95 -1.07
N THR A 75 -1.68 -11.75 -1.39
CA THR A 75 -1.01 -10.45 -1.35
C THR A 75 -0.41 -10.13 -2.72
N ILE A 76 -0.49 -8.86 -3.10
CA ILE A 76 0.29 -8.30 -4.20
C ILE A 76 1.57 -7.75 -3.56
N VAL A 77 2.69 -8.39 -3.84
CA VAL A 77 4.00 -8.01 -3.33
C VAL A 77 4.68 -7.13 -4.36
N ARG A 78 4.74 -5.84 -4.06
CA ARG A 78 5.54 -4.88 -4.79
C ARG A 78 6.97 -4.92 -4.28
N HIS A 79 7.92 -5.16 -5.17
CA HIS A 79 9.31 -5.42 -4.78
C HIS A 79 9.94 -4.24 -4.05
N ASP A 80 9.64 -3.02 -4.48
CA ASP A 80 10.24 -1.80 -3.94
C ASP A 80 9.57 -1.31 -2.64
N GLU A 81 8.31 -1.67 -2.41
CA GLU A 81 7.57 -1.32 -1.18
C GLU A 81 7.70 -2.39 -0.09
N ALA A 82 7.89 -3.65 -0.49
CA ALA A 82 7.99 -4.82 0.40
C ALA A 82 6.84 -4.94 1.41
N VAL A 83 5.63 -4.53 1.03
CA VAL A 83 4.41 -4.71 1.83
C VAL A 83 3.87 -6.12 1.59
N PHE A 84 3.75 -6.91 2.66
CA PHE A 84 3.29 -8.30 2.58
C PHE A 84 1.89 -8.51 3.16
N ALA A 85 1.24 -7.48 3.70
CA ALA A 85 -0.12 -7.60 4.21
C ALA A 85 -1.08 -8.06 3.09
N PRO A 86 -1.83 -9.16 3.26
CA PRO A 86 -2.78 -9.59 2.26
C PRO A 86 -3.86 -8.56 1.98
N GLN A 87 -4.09 -8.24 0.71
CA GLN A 87 -5.17 -7.39 0.22
C GLN A 87 -6.44 -8.21 -0.10
N PHE A 88 -6.32 -9.53 -0.27
CA PHE A 88 -7.41 -10.41 -0.65
C PHE A 88 -7.56 -11.57 0.33
N LYS A 89 -8.80 -11.88 0.71
CA LYS A 89 -9.12 -12.97 1.65
C LYS A 89 -8.93 -14.35 1.03
N SER A 90 -8.90 -14.44 -0.30
CA SER A 90 -8.75 -15.69 -1.04
C SER A 90 -8.28 -15.48 -2.48
N LEU A 91 -7.78 -16.55 -3.09
CA LEU A 91 -7.43 -16.58 -4.52
C LEU A 91 -8.62 -16.30 -5.43
N ASP A 92 -9.81 -16.83 -5.11
CA ASP A 92 -11.03 -16.57 -5.88
C ASP A 92 -11.40 -15.09 -5.89
N SER A 93 -11.26 -14.41 -4.74
CA SER A 93 -11.53 -12.97 -4.63
C SER A 93 -10.57 -12.16 -5.52
N PHE A 94 -9.27 -12.43 -5.40
CA PHE A 94 -8.25 -11.79 -6.24
C PHE A 94 -8.55 -11.98 -7.73
N LEU A 95 -8.79 -13.22 -8.18
CA LEU A 95 -8.98 -13.51 -9.61
C LEU A 95 -10.23 -12.82 -10.16
N LYS A 96 -11.31 -12.70 -9.38
CA LYS A 96 -12.52 -11.98 -9.79
C LYS A 96 -12.27 -10.49 -9.95
N THR A 97 -11.58 -9.86 -9.00
CA THR A 97 -11.25 -8.43 -9.10
C THR A 97 -10.30 -8.19 -10.26
N TYR A 98 -9.25 -9.00 -10.38
CA TYR A 98 -8.31 -8.91 -11.49
C TYR A 98 -9.02 -9.08 -12.84
N GLU A 99 -9.94 -10.05 -12.99
CA GLU A 99 -10.66 -10.25 -14.25
C GLU A 99 -11.52 -9.00 -14.60
N LYS A 100 -12.10 -8.36 -13.60
CA LYS A 100 -12.83 -7.10 -13.77
C LYS A 100 -11.90 -5.98 -14.24
N ALA A 101 -10.77 -5.78 -13.53
CA ALA A 101 -9.80 -4.73 -13.83
C ALA A 101 -9.18 -4.90 -15.21
N ALA A 102 -8.69 -6.10 -15.54
CA ALA A 102 -8.00 -6.37 -16.79
C ALA A 102 -8.90 -6.24 -18.04
N LYS A 103 -10.23 -6.21 -17.88
CA LYS A 103 -11.19 -5.93 -18.99
C LYS A 103 -11.33 -4.43 -19.29
N GLN A 104 -10.83 -3.56 -18.42
CA GLN A 104 -10.84 -2.12 -18.64
C GLN A 104 -9.83 -1.75 -19.72
N THR A 105 -10.12 -0.69 -20.47
CA THR A 105 -9.32 -0.27 -21.63
C THR A 105 -7.96 0.31 -21.28
N ASP A 106 -7.82 0.76 -20.05
CA ASP A 106 -6.69 1.47 -19.46
C ASP A 106 -5.91 0.62 -18.44
N PHE A 107 -6.25 -0.67 -18.31
CA PHE A 107 -5.49 -1.59 -17.47
C PHE A 107 -4.04 -1.70 -17.94
N TYR A 108 -3.13 -1.31 -17.06
CA TYR A 108 -1.69 -1.29 -17.25
C TYR A 108 -1.00 -2.27 -16.29
N ASP A 109 -1.32 -2.22 -14.99
CA ASP A 109 -0.64 -3.03 -13.98
C ASP A 109 -1.53 -3.31 -12.74
N TRP A 110 -0.98 -3.96 -11.72
CA TRP A 110 -1.63 -4.26 -10.45
C TRP A 110 -2.21 -3.04 -9.72
N GLU A 111 -1.71 -1.84 -9.99
CA GLU A 111 -2.24 -0.59 -9.42
C GLU A 111 -3.67 -0.28 -9.87
N ASP A 112 -4.10 -0.80 -11.02
CA ASP A 112 -5.45 -0.58 -11.55
C ASP A 112 -6.51 -1.50 -10.88
N ILE A 113 -6.08 -2.35 -9.96
CA ILE A 113 -6.97 -3.18 -9.14
C ILE A 113 -7.51 -2.32 -7.99
N GLU A 114 -8.69 -1.73 -8.18
CA GLU A 114 -9.28 -0.82 -7.20
C GLU A 114 -10.03 -1.51 -6.04
N GLU A 115 -10.56 -2.72 -6.25
CA GLU A 115 -11.45 -3.41 -5.29
C GLU A 115 -10.74 -4.54 -4.54
N GLU A 116 -10.09 -4.18 -3.44
CA GLU A 116 -9.48 -5.11 -2.47
C GLU A 116 -10.50 -5.60 -1.41
N ASP A 117 -10.22 -6.72 -0.73
CA ASP A 117 -11.08 -7.22 0.36
C ASP A 117 -10.87 -6.45 1.68
N TYR A 118 -9.75 -5.74 1.80
CA TYR A 118 -9.33 -5.03 2.99
C TYR A 118 -8.93 -3.59 2.65
N PRO A 119 -9.01 -2.64 3.60
CA PRO A 119 -9.60 -2.77 4.94
C PRO A 119 -11.11 -3.04 4.91
N ILE A 120 -11.61 -3.74 5.92
CA ILE A 120 -13.04 -4.02 6.04
C ILE A 120 -13.82 -2.74 6.39
N THR A 121 -15.05 -2.65 5.92
CA THR A 121 -15.94 -1.50 6.18
C THR A 121 -17.22 -1.91 6.93
N GLU A 122 -17.57 -3.20 6.89
CA GLU A 122 -18.77 -3.76 7.50
C GLU A 122 -18.42 -4.85 8.53
N GLU A 123 -19.27 -5.00 9.55
CA GLU A 123 -19.13 -6.01 10.62
C GLU A 123 -19.11 -7.46 10.08
N ASN A 124 -19.89 -7.73 9.04
CA ASN A 124 -20.03 -9.07 8.45
C ASN A 124 -18.77 -9.53 7.68
N GLN A 125 -17.83 -8.62 7.40
CA GLN A 125 -16.55 -8.91 6.76
C GLN A 125 -15.48 -9.31 7.78
N ALA A 126 -15.76 -9.17 9.08
CA ALA A 126 -14.80 -9.45 10.14
C ALA A 126 -14.33 -10.90 10.12
N GLU A 127 -13.03 -11.08 10.35
CA GLU A 127 -12.40 -12.38 10.51
C GLU A 127 -11.86 -12.51 11.94
N PRO A 128 -12.72 -12.80 12.93
CA PRO A 128 -12.39 -12.65 14.35
C PRO A 128 -11.22 -13.53 14.78
N ILE A 129 -11.07 -14.72 14.19
CA ILE A 129 -9.94 -15.61 14.48
C ILE A 129 -8.62 -14.98 14.00
N VAL A 130 -8.58 -14.44 12.79
CA VAL A 130 -7.38 -13.80 12.23
C VAL A 130 -7.03 -12.54 13.02
N LEU A 131 -8.04 -11.70 13.32
CA LEU A 131 -7.88 -10.51 14.14
C LEU A 131 -7.36 -10.84 15.55
N GLN A 132 -7.88 -11.89 16.17
CA GLN A 132 -7.43 -12.36 17.48
C GLN A 132 -5.96 -12.78 17.45
N GLU A 133 -5.53 -13.55 16.45
CA GLU A 133 -4.13 -13.95 16.27
C GLU A 133 -3.22 -12.72 16.09
N CYS A 134 -3.62 -11.76 15.25
CA CYS A 134 -2.87 -10.50 15.10
C CYS A 134 -2.67 -9.78 16.44
N TRP A 135 -3.75 -9.62 17.22
CA TRP A 135 -3.67 -8.96 18.52
C TRP A 135 -2.88 -9.76 19.56
N GLN A 136 -2.85 -11.08 19.49
CA GLN A 136 -2.00 -11.90 20.37
C GLN A 136 -0.52 -11.58 20.12
N HIS A 137 -0.09 -11.57 18.86
CA HIS A 137 1.27 -11.20 18.49
C HIS A 137 1.61 -9.75 18.90
N ILE A 138 0.71 -8.79 18.63
CA ILE A 138 0.91 -7.38 19.00
C ILE A 138 1.06 -7.20 20.51
N LYS A 139 0.21 -7.86 21.31
CA LYS A 139 0.27 -7.77 22.79
C LYS A 139 1.50 -8.46 23.36
N ALA A 140 1.93 -9.58 22.77
CA ALA A 140 3.13 -10.29 23.17
C ALA A 140 4.42 -9.54 22.78
N ALA A 141 4.34 -8.63 21.81
CA ALA A 141 5.50 -8.02 21.15
C ALA A 141 6.50 -9.08 20.62
N ASP A 142 5.97 -10.23 20.20
CA ASP A 142 6.74 -11.37 19.69
C ASP A 142 6.72 -11.35 18.17
N PHE A 143 7.73 -10.68 17.62
CA PHE A 143 7.95 -10.54 16.19
C PHE A 143 9.37 -10.99 15.84
N ILE A 144 9.50 -11.76 14.76
CA ILE A 144 10.81 -12.24 14.31
C ILE A 144 11.52 -11.24 13.38
N SER A 145 10.79 -10.25 12.86
CA SER A 145 11.31 -9.19 12.00
C SER A 145 10.38 -7.97 11.97
N ASP A 146 10.90 -6.82 11.53
CA ASP A 146 10.11 -5.61 11.31
C ASP A 146 9.06 -5.80 10.22
N ILE A 147 9.37 -6.60 9.18
CA ILE A 147 8.45 -6.90 8.08
C ILE A 147 7.27 -7.76 8.57
N GLN A 148 7.53 -8.76 9.41
CA GLN A 148 6.46 -9.53 10.04
C GLN A 148 5.60 -8.63 10.93
N LYS A 149 6.26 -7.79 11.75
CA LYS A 149 5.56 -6.84 12.62
C LYS A 149 4.62 -5.93 11.84
N GLU A 150 5.12 -5.30 10.77
CA GLU A 150 4.33 -4.46 9.87
C GLU A 150 3.15 -5.23 9.27
N THR A 151 3.40 -6.42 8.73
CA THR A 151 2.34 -7.28 8.14
C THR A 151 1.23 -7.56 9.14
N ILE A 152 1.59 -7.96 10.37
CA ILE A 152 0.62 -8.30 11.41
C ILE A 152 -0.14 -7.05 11.90
N GLN A 153 0.55 -5.93 12.10
CA GLN A 153 -0.08 -4.67 12.51
C GLN A 153 -1.04 -4.14 11.44
N THR A 154 -0.64 -4.15 10.17
CA THR A 154 -1.49 -3.76 9.04
C THR A 154 -2.73 -4.65 8.96
N MET A 155 -2.58 -5.97 9.09
CA MET A 155 -3.73 -6.87 9.13
C MET A 155 -4.65 -6.62 10.33
N ALA A 156 -4.11 -6.32 11.51
CA ALA A 156 -4.94 -5.95 12.66
C ALA A 156 -5.76 -4.69 12.39
N ILE A 157 -5.13 -3.66 11.80
CA ILE A 157 -5.79 -2.41 11.42
C ILE A 157 -6.90 -2.68 10.40
N TRP A 158 -6.58 -3.41 9.33
CA TRP A 158 -7.48 -3.67 8.22
C TRP A 158 -8.64 -4.62 8.55
N LEU A 159 -8.49 -5.49 9.53
CA LEU A 159 -9.52 -6.43 9.97
C LEU A 159 -10.36 -5.93 11.14
N THR A 160 -10.04 -4.76 11.72
CA THR A 160 -10.79 -4.26 12.88
C THR A 160 -12.18 -3.82 12.45
N PRO A 161 -13.25 -4.41 13.01
CA PRO A 161 -14.60 -4.05 12.63
C PRO A 161 -14.99 -2.65 13.16
N PRO A 162 -16.01 -2.00 12.55
CA PRO A 162 -16.49 -0.69 12.98
C PRO A 162 -16.77 -0.57 14.49
N SER A 163 -17.29 -1.64 15.10
CA SER A 163 -17.62 -1.73 16.53
C SER A 163 -16.41 -1.74 17.46
N GLU A 164 -15.20 -2.01 16.95
CA GLU A 164 -13.96 -2.16 17.72
C GLU A 164 -12.89 -1.12 17.36
N LEU A 165 -13.21 -0.06 16.61
CA LEU A 165 -12.25 0.95 16.15
C LEU A 165 -11.48 1.67 17.27
N ASP A 166 -12.02 1.71 18.50
CA ASP A 166 -11.31 2.21 19.68
C ASP A 166 -9.96 1.49 19.91
N THR A 167 -9.87 0.22 19.53
CA THR A 167 -8.64 -0.59 19.66
C THR A 167 -7.50 -0.07 18.79
N LEU A 168 -7.80 0.72 17.75
CA LEU A 168 -6.80 1.30 16.85
C LEU A 168 -6.27 2.65 17.32
N LEU A 169 -6.91 3.32 18.29
CA LEU A 169 -6.46 4.62 18.79
C LEU A 169 -4.98 4.66 19.23
N PRO A 170 -4.41 3.62 19.86
CA PRO A 170 -2.99 3.58 20.20
C PRO A 170 -2.05 3.77 19.00
N PHE A 171 -2.42 3.31 17.79
CA PHE A 171 -1.58 3.46 16.59
C PHE A 171 -1.42 4.92 16.16
N VAL A 172 -2.41 5.77 16.47
CA VAL A 172 -2.40 7.20 16.13
C VAL A 172 -2.05 8.09 17.33
N GLN A 173 -1.69 7.50 18.48
CA GLN A 173 -1.12 8.27 19.59
C GLN A 173 0.29 8.72 19.25
N LYS A 174 0.60 10.00 19.55
CA LYS A 174 1.86 10.65 19.18
C LYS A 174 3.10 9.90 19.66
N GLU A 175 3.06 9.38 20.89
CA GLU A 175 4.17 8.68 21.52
C GLU A 175 4.52 7.37 20.81
N PHE A 176 3.51 6.69 20.27
CA PHE A 176 3.66 5.46 19.51
C PHE A 176 4.00 5.77 18.04
N ALA A 177 3.18 6.59 17.38
CA ALA A 177 3.28 6.90 15.96
C ALA A 177 4.62 7.50 15.53
N LEU A 178 5.29 8.26 16.40
CA LEU A 178 6.60 8.83 16.09
C LEU A 178 7.75 7.81 16.09
N LYS A 179 7.55 6.64 16.71
CA LYS A 179 8.54 5.56 16.81
C LYS A 179 8.25 4.39 15.86
N GLU A 180 6.99 4.23 15.46
CA GLU A 180 6.58 3.11 14.62
C GLU A 180 6.94 3.32 13.14
N ASN A 181 6.83 2.26 12.35
CA ASN A 181 6.86 2.31 10.89
C ASN A 181 5.81 3.30 10.36
N MET A 182 6.21 4.15 9.39
CA MET A 182 5.34 5.18 8.83
C MET A 182 4.12 4.60 8.11
N SER A 183 4.29 3.48 7.41
CA SER A 183 3.22 2.81 6.65
C SER A 183 2.13 2.31 7.59
N VAL A 184 2.48 1.62 8.67
CA VAL A 184 1.53 1.15 9.70
C VAL A 184 0.69 2.31 10.26
N VAL A 185 1.35 3.43 10.60
CA VAL A 185 0.64 4.61 11.11
C VAL A 185 -0.24 5.25 10.03
N ALA A 186 0.21 5.30 8.78
CA ALA A 186 -0.57 5.79 7.66
C ALA A 186 -1.83 4.94 7.45
N TYR A 187 -1.72 3.61 7.47
CA TYR A 187 -2.89 2.73 7.38
C TYR A 187 -3.87 2.93 8.54
N ALA A 188 -3.38 3.16 9.77
CA ALA A 188 -4.25 3.49 10.89
C ALA A 188 -4.95 4.85 10.71
N ILE A 189 -4.23 5.86 10.21
CA ILE A 189 -4.80 7.18 9.88
C ILE A 189 -5.86 7.06 8.79
N ASP A 190 -5.61 6.30 7.73
CA ASP A 190 -6.56 6.10 6.62
C ASP A 190 -7.81 5.35 7.09
N THR A 191 -7.63 4.26 7.84
CA THR A 191 -8.73 3.45 8.38
C THR A 191 -9.61 4.30 9.29
N LEU A 192 -9.01 5.02 10.25
CA LEU A 192 -9.77 5.83 11.21
C LEU A 192 -10.30 7.13 10.60
N GLY A 193 -9.52 7.82 9.77
CA GLY A 193 -9.81 9.19 9.35
C GLY A 193 -10.47 9.33 7.98
N ILE A 194 -10.28 8.36 7.07
CA ILE A 194 -10.83 8.39 5.71
C ILE A 194 -11.96 7.39 5.57
N ILE A 195 -11.69 6.12 5.90
CA ILE A 195 -12.62 5.00 5.66
C ILE A 195 -13.79 5.06 6.63
N HIS A 196 -13.53 5.03 7.94
CA HIS A 196 -14.58 5.03 8.95
C HIS A 196 -14.94 6.40 9.49
N GLN A 197 -14.07 7.40 9.31
CA GLN A 197 -14.24 8.75 9.86
C GLN A 197 -14.55 8.76 11.37
N TYR A 198 -13.83 7.92 12.08
CA TYR A 198 -14.01 7.63 13.49
C TYR A 198 -13.70 8.87 14.34
N ALA A 199 -14.77 9.55 14.78
CA ALA A 199 -14.68 10.83 15.49
C ALA A 199 -13.69 10.84 16.69
N PRO A 200 -13.59 9.78 17.52
CA PRO A 200 -12.63 9.76 18.63
C PRO A 200 -11.15 9.84 18.21
N ALA A 201 -10.79 9.41 17.00
CA ALA A 201 -9.41 9.47 16.51
C ALA A 201 -9.00 10.89 16.05
N LYS A 202 -9.97 11.75 15.72
CA LYS A 202 -9.72 13.08 15.14
C LYS A 202 -8.74 13.96 15.93
N PRO A 203 -8.87 14.14 17.25
CA PRO A 203 -7.90 14.94 18.02
C PRO A 203 -6.49 14.34 17.98
N LEU A 204 -6.36 13.01 17.98
CA LEU A 204 -5.06 12.32 17.92
C LEU A 204 -4.38 12.53 16.56
N ILE A 205 -5.13 12.31 15.47
CA ILE A 205 -4.64 12.55 14.10
C ILE A 205 -4.28 14.04 13.92
N THR A 206 -5.08 14.96 14.48
CA THR A 206 -4.80 16.40 14.43
C THR A 206 -3.45 16.74 15.07
N GLU A 207 -3.15 16.16 16.23
CA GLU A 207 -1.86 16.34 16.91
C GLU A 207 -0.70 15.71 16.12
N LEU A 208 -0.91 14.56 15.48
CA LEU A 208 0.09 13.95 14.60
C LEU A 208 0.44 14.85 13.41
N LEU A 209 -0.56 15.41 12.74
CA LEU A 209 -0.39 16.26 11.56
C LEU A 209 0.34 17.59 11.86
N LYS A 210 0.50 17.96 13.14
CA LYS A 210 1.34 19.10 13.56
C LYS A 210 2.82 18.74 13.67
N THR A 211 3.16 17.45 13.69
CA THR A 211 4.54 16.99 13.78
C THR A 211 5.22 17.06 12.41
N ARG A 212 6.55 17.28 12.39
CA ARG A 212 7.31 17.31 11.14
C ARG A 212 7.15 16.03 10.30
N ARG A 213 7.01 14.87 10.95
CA ARG A 213 6.90 13.57 10.30
C ARG A 213 5.62 13.41 9.48
N PHE A 214 4.51 13.97 9.96
CA PHE A 214 3.18 13.83 9.33
C PHE A 214 2.62 15.16 8.80
N ALA A 215 3.40 16.24 8.79
CA ALA A 215 2.96 17.55 8.32
C ALA A 215 2.42 17.53 6.88
N ASN A 216 3.09 16.76 6.00
CA ASN A 216 2.73 16.60 4.60
C ASN A 216 2.11 15.22 4.33
N TYR A 217 1.22 14.76 5.23
CA TYR A 217 0.51 13.50 5.02
C TYR A 217 -0.17 13.48 3.64
N TYR A 218 0.10 12.44 2.86
CA TYR A 218 -0.20 12.40 1.43
C TYR A 218 -1.71 12.51 1.10
N ARG A 219 -2.57 11.96 1.97
CA ARG A 219 -4.05 12.01 1.84
C ARG A 219 -4.72 12.96 2.81
N ARG A 220 -4.00 14.01 3.21
CA ARG A 220 -4.48 14.97 4.22
C ARG A 220 -5.83 15.60 3.86
N ASN A 221 -6.08 15.86 2.58
CA ASN A 221 -7.32 16.45 2.06
C ASN A 221 -8.52 15.49 2.05
N GLU A 222 -8.32 14.19 2.31
CA GLU A 222 -9.42 13.23 2.39
C GLU A 222 -9.90 13.02 3.83
N LEU A 223 -9.06 13.35 4.82
CA LEU A 223 -9.34 13.15 6.24
C LEU A 223 -10.60 13.90 6.67
N TYR A 224 -11.56 13.14 7.24
CA TYR A 224 -12.83 13.64 7.75
C TYR A 224 -13.54 14.54 6.75
N HIS A 225 -13.78 14.04 5.53
CA HIS A 225 -14.44 14.78 4.45
C HIS A 225 -13.74 16.11 4.09
N GLY A 226 -12.41 16.12 4.15
CA GLY A 226 -11.59 17.26 3.74
C GLY A 226 -11.48 18.39 4.75
N GLU A 227 -11.80 18.14 6.02
CA GLU A 227 -11.61 19.12 7.10
C GLU A 227 -10.14 19.57 7.27
N PHE A 228 -9.19 18.77 6.81
CA PHE A 228 -7.76 19.06 6.88
C PHE A 228 -7.16 19.62 5.59
N GLU A 229 -7.99 19.91 4.58
CA GLU A 229 -7.58 20.51 3.33
C GLU A 229 -6.80 21.83 3.60
N LEU A 230 -5.55 21.87 3.13
CA LEU A 230 -4.74 23.07 3.22
C LEU A 230 -5.30 24.10 2.24
N LYS A 231 -6.10 25.04 2.74
CA LYS A 231 -6.50 26.20 1.94
C LYS A 231 -5.25 26.95 1.53
N GLU A 232 -5.02 27.04 0.22
CA GLU A 232 -4.01 27.94 -0.35
C GLU A 232 -4.25 29.34 0.24
N THR A 233 -3.35 29.82 1.09
CA THR A 233 -3.49 31.15 1.63
C THR A 233 -3.27 32.14 0.49
N LEU A 234 -4.01 33.26 0.46
CA LEU A 234 -3.80 34.37 -0.49
C LEU A 234 -2.32 34.77 -0.59
N ILE A 235 -1.56 34.63 0.50
CA ILE A 235 -0.12 34.89 0.57
C ILE A 235 0.68 33.90 -0.26
N GLY A 236 0.37 32.59 -0.23
CA GLY A 236 1.03 31.59 -1.07
C GLY A 236 0.76 31.81 -2.56
N LYS A 237 -0.47 32.19 -2.91
CA LYS A 237 -0.85 32.53 -4.29
C LYS A 237 -0.14 33.79 -4.81
N VAL A 238 -0.01 34.81 -3.96
CA VAL A 238 0.74 36.04 -4.25
C VAL A 238 2.24 35.76 -4.34
N TRP A 239 2.80 34.92 -3.47
CA TRP A 239 4.23 34.58 -3.47
C TRP A 239 4.63 33.76 -4.71
N ASN A 240 3.83 32.76 -5.10
CA ASN A 240 4.04 32.01 -6.34
C ASN A 240 3.90 32.91 -7.57
N SER A 241 2.91 33.82 -7.59
CA SER A 241 2.77 34.81 -8.66
C SER A 241 3.98 35.75 -8.73
N PHE A 242 4.50 36.19 -7.58
CA PHE A 242 5.67 37.06 -7.49
C PHE A 242 6.95 36.35 -7.95
N LEU A 243 7.15 35.08 -7.57
CA LEU A 243 8.26 34.26 -8.04
C LEU A 243 8.21 34.07 -9.57
N MET A 244 7.02 33.86 -10.13
CA MET A 244 6.83 33.72 -11.59
C MET A 244 7.19 35.01 -12.33
N VAL A 245 6.81 36.17 -11.77
CA VAL A 245 7.17 37.50 -12.30
C VAL A 245 8.67 37.78 -12.24
N ILE A 246 9.41 37.23 -11.28
CA ILE A 246 10.88 37.42 -11.17
C ILE A 246 11.66 36.44 -12.07
N THR A 247 11.22 35.19 -12.13
CA THR A 247 11.95 34.12 -12.82
C THR A 247 11.85 34.20 -14.35
N ILE A 248 10.70 34.59 -14.90
CA ILE A 248 10.50 34.72 -16.36
C ILE A 248 11.44 35.78 -16.99
N PRO A 249 11.56 37.01 -16.45
CA PRO A 249 12.50 38.00 -16.95
C PRO A 249 13.96 37.54 -16.87
N PHE A 250 14.34 36.84 -15.79
CA PHE A 250 15.69 36.30 -15.63
C PHE A 250 16.02 35.25 -16.69
N MET A 251 15.08 34.35 -17.00
CA MET A 251 15.24 33.38 -18.09
C MET A 251 15.36 34.07 -19.46
N LEU A 252 14.53 35.07 -19.74
CA LEU A 252 14.60 35.84 -20.98
C LEU A 252 15.92 36.64 -21.12
N LEU A 253 16.40 37.22 -20.02
CA LEU A 253 17.71 37.89 -19.97
C LEU A 253 18.86 36.92 -20.22
N SER A 254 18.78 35.70 -19.67
CA SER A 254 19.79 34.67 -19.91
C SER A 254 19.83 34.23 -21.38
N LEU A 255 18.66 34.07 -22.02
CA LEU A 255 18.56 33.74 -23.44
C LEU A 255 19.11 34.87 -24.32
N LEU A 256 18.81 36.13 -24.00
CA LEU A 256 19.39 37.30 -24.67
C LEU A 256 20.91 37.35 -24.52
N PHE A 257 21.44 37.02 -23.34
CA PHE A 257 22.89 36.94 -23.10
C PHE A 257 23.54 35.83 -23.94
N VAL A 258 22.92 34.65 -24.03
CA VAL A 258 23.39 33.54 -24.87
C VAL A 258 23.37 33.92 -26.35
N GLU A 259 22.29 34.54 -26.83
CA GLU A 259 22.14 35.02 -28.21
C GLU A 259 23.22 36.06 -28.57
N LEU A 260 23.45 37.04 -27.68
CA LEU A 260 24.49 38.06 -27.84
C LEU A 260 25.88 37.44 -27.88
N THR A 261 26.18 36.54 -26.94
CA THR A 261 27.49 35.87 -26.86
C THR A 261 27.77 35.03 -28.12
N ASN A 262 26.75 34.35 -28.64
CA ASN A 262 26.85 33.60 -29.91
C ASN A 262 27.07 34.50 -31.12
N ARG A 263 26.43 35.68 -31.18
CA ARG A 263 26.66 36.67 -32.26
C ARG A 263 28.06 37.27 -32.21
N PHE A 264 28.63 37.51 -31.02
CA PHE A 264 30.00 37.98 -30.88
C PHE A 264 31.05 36.91 -31.19
N ARG A 265 30.78 35.63 -30.90
CA ARG A 265 31.65 34.50 -31.29
C ARG A 265 31.73 34.29 -32.81
N LYS A 266 30.65 34.55 -33.55
CA LYS A 266 30.63 34.43 -35.03
C LYS A 266 31.31 35.59 -35.79
N LYS A 267 31.78 36.63 -35.08
CA LYS A 267 32.45 37.82 -35.67
C LYS A 267 33.97 37.86 -35.44
N LYS A 268 34.58 36.78 -34.95
CA LYS A 268 36.03 36.55 -34.97
C LYS A 268 36.35 35.44 -35.95
#